data_AF-A0A1Q7MKJ4-F1
#
_entry.id   AF-A0A1Q7MKJ4-F1
#
_cell.length_a   1.000
_cell.length_b   1.000
_cell.length_c   1.000
_cell.angle_alpha   90.00
_cell.angle_beta   90.00
_cell.angle_gamma   90.00
#
_symmetry.space_group_name_H-M   'P 1'
#
loop_
_entity.id
_entity.type
_entity.pdbx_description
1 polymer ?
#
loop_
_entity_poly.entity_id
_entity_poly.type
_entity_poly.pdbx_seq_one_letter_code
_entity_poly.pdbx_strand_id
1 'polypeptide(L)'
;MTLEIIGAVVALTVFRLAWTLKRPVHKDITFYILPGLSNLSKILRYDPDFSYVPYGLIWYAINVPIVRTVRYNGRFWITVLALIDIVFLYYANEFLGFTVFLAYVMIGTFQLLRAPWNASINWLIILAPISWIFLLLAPIAKFPVGLPVQVWRYTERAVGHQHNYIYFGLLGTLWLIVFNHLYFLPGLESLVVIGLGIVWCCIFGYAYLERRVKRQKSTAKPPE
;
A
#
# COMPACT_ATOMS: atom_id res chain seq x y z
N MET A 1 -23.09 1.44 -11.44
CA MET A 1 -22.02 0.66 -12.10
C MET A 1 -22.49 -0.04 -13.38
N THR A 2 -21.76 0.10 -14.49
CA THR A 2 -22.03 -0.66 -15.74
C THR A 2 -21.53 -2.10 -15.63
N LEU A 3 -22.08 -3.02 -16.44
CA LEU A 3 -21.63 -4.42 -16.50
C LEU A 3 -20.14 -4.55 -16.82
N GLU A 4 -19.60 -3.64 -17.61
CA GLU A 4 -18.18 -3.57 -17.97
C GLU A 4 -17.30 -3.33 -16.74
N ILE A 5 -17.69 -2.41 -15.86
CA ILE A 5 -16.93 -2.10 -14.65
C ILE A 5 -17.01 -3.25 -13.64
N ILE A 6 -18.18 -3.90 -13.52
CA ILE A 6 -18.32 -5.13 -12.73
C ILE A 6 -17.36 -6.20 -13.25
N GLY A 7 -17.37 -6.46 -14.56
CA GLY A 7 -16.48 -7.41 -15.21
C GLY A 7 -15.00 -7.08 -14.97
N ALA A 8 -14.62 -5.81 -15.08
CA ALA A 8 -13.25 -5.35 -14.82
C ALA A 8 -12.82 -5.57 -13.37
N VAL A 9 -13.66 -5.24 -12.39
CA VAL A 9 -13.38 -5.46 -10.96
C VAL A 9 -13.25 -6.96 -10.66
N VAL A 10 -14.13 -7.80 -11.22
CA VAL A 10 -14.05 -9.26 -11.07
C VAL A 10 -12.76 -9.80 -11.68
N ALA A 11 -12.45 -9.44 -12.92
CA ALA A 11 -11.24 -9.90 -13.61
C ALA A 11 -9.96 -9.47 -12.87
N LEU A 12 -9.91 -8.22 -12.42
CA LEU A 12 -8.81 -7.69 -11.61
C LEU A 12 -8.65 -8.45 -10.30
N THR A 13 -9.76 -8.74 -9.62
CA THR A 13 -9.76 -9.49 -8.36
C THR A 13 -9.24 -10.91 -8.58
N VAL A 14 -9.75 -11.62 -9.58
CA VAL A 14 -9.28 -12.97 -9.96
C VAL A 14 -7.79 -12.95 -10.27
N PHE A 15 -7.31 -11.96 -11.03
CA PHE A 15 -5.89 -11.79 -11.30
C PHE A 15 -5.07 -11.61 -10.02
N ARG A 16 -5.48 -10.72 -9.11
CA ARG A 16 -4.80 -10.46 -7.82
C ARG A 16 -4.76 -11.71 -6.94
N LEU A 17 -5.86 -12.46 -6.87
CA LEU A 17 -5.95 -13.72 -6.13
C LEU A 17 -5.01 -14.77 -6.75
N ALA A 18 -5.07 -14.98 -8.06
CA ALA A 18 -4.21 -15.93 -8.76
C ALA A 18 -2.72 -15.60 -8.58
N TRP A 19 -2.36 -14.31 -8.64
CA TRP A 19 -1.00 -13.86 -8.37
C TRP A 19 -0.57 -14.19 -6.94
N THR A 20 -1.42 -13.86 -5.96
CA THR A 20 -1.16 -14.07 -4.53
C THR A 20 -1.01 -15.56 -4.19
N LEU A 21 -1.76 -16.43 -4.86
CA LEU A 21 -1.66 -17.89 -4.70
C LEU A 21 -0.41 -18.48 -5.35
N LYS A 22 0.04 -17.95 -6.49
CA LYS A 22 1.21 -18.48 -7.23
C LYS A 22 2.56 -17.97 -6.71
N ARG A 23 2.61 -16.77 -6.10
CA ARG A 23 3.86 -16.17 -5.64
C ARG A 23 4.14 -16.48 -4.17
N PRO A 24 5.43 -16.50 -3.76
CA PRO A 24 5.77 -16.56 -2.34
C PRO A 24 5.33 -15.27 -1.64
N VAL A 25 4.96 -15.40 -0.36
CA VAL A 25 4.65 -14.27 0.51
C VAL A 25 5.88 -13.37 0.63
N HIS A 26 5.69 -12.05 0.59
CA HIS A 26 6.79 -11.10 0.72
C HIS A 26 7.52 -11.33 2.05
N LYS A 27 8.86 -11.31 2.04
CA LYS A 27 9.68 -11.57 3.23
C LYS A 27 9.27 -10.67 4.40
N ASP A 28 9.05 -9.39 4.12
CA ASP A 28 8.67 -8.41 5.15
C ASP A 28 7.38 -8.76 5.88
N ILE A 29 6.45 -9.46 5.22
CA ILE A 29 5.21 -9.90 5.87
C ILE A 29 5.53 -10.91 6.95
N THR A 30 6.41 -11.86 6.65
CA THR A 30 6.77 -12.95 7.56
C THR A 30 7.67 -12.46 8.69
N PHE A 31 8.62 -11.57 8.38
CA PHE A 31 9.65 -11.15 9.33
C PHE A 31 9.31 -9.89 10.14
N TYR A 32 8.45 -9.00 9.62
CA TYR A 32 8.20 -7.72 10.28
C TYR A 32 6.71 -7.38 10.49
N ILE A 33 5.83 -7.74 9.54
CA ILE A 33 4.40 -7.37 9.64
C ILE A 33 3.62 -8.33 10.55
N LEU A 34 3.67 -9.64 10.28
CA LEU A 34 2.94 -10.63 11.07
C LEU A 34 3.42 -10.69 12.53
N PRO A 35 4.73 -10.63 12.83
CA PRO A 35 5.18 -10.51 14.21
C PRO A 35 4.53 -9.32 14.89
N GLY A 36 4.58 -8.12 14.28
CA GLY A 36 3.99 -6.91 14.84
C GLY A 36 2.49 -7.02 15.08
N LEU A 37 1.75 -7.64 14.17
CA LEU A 37 0.31 -7.88 14.32
C LEU A 37 -0.03 -8.92 15.40
N SER A 38 0.85 -9.91 15.62
CA SER A 38 0.63 -10.98 16.60
C SER A 38 0.92 -10.56 18.04
N ASN A 39 1.81 -9.58 18.24
CA ASN A 39 2.31 -9.20 19.56
C ASN A 39 2.35 -7.68 19.74
N LEU A 40 1.19 -7.04 19.60
CA LEU A 40 1.05 -5.59 19.79
C LEU A 40 1.53 -5.11 21.17
N SER A 41 1.38 -5.95 22.21
CA SER A 41 1.85 -5.63 23.56
C SER A 41 3.36 -5.41 23.64
N LYS A 42 4.15 -6.16 22.87
CA LYS A 42 5.62 -5.99 22.80
C LYS A 42 6.01 -4.67 22.13
N ILE A 43 5.25 -4.24 21.13
CA ILE A 43 5.44 -2.93 20.49
C ILE A 43 5.10 -1.80 21.46
N LEU A 44 3.96 -1.90 22.15
CA LEU A 44 3.53 -0.90 23.13
C LEU A 44 4.49 -0.77 24.32
N ARG A 45 5.16 -1.86 24.70
CA ARG A 45 6.18 -1.88 25.76
C ARG A 45 7.58 -1.52 25.27
N TYR A 46 7.76 -1.28 23.97
CA TYR A 46 9.05 -1.02 23.34
C TYR A 46 10.08 -2.12 23.66
N ASP A 47 9.83 -3.34 23.17
CA ASP A 47 10.81 -4.43 23.19
C ASP A 47 11.91 -4.18 22.12
N PRO A 48 13.17 -3.90 22.50
CA PRO A 48 14.23 -3.51 21.57
C PRO A 48 14.71 -4.67 20.67
N ASP A 49 14.51 -5.91 21.10
CA ASP A 49 14.90 -7.11 20.34
C ASP A 49 13.79 -7.57 19.38
N PHE A 50 12.65 -6.90 19.38
CA PHE A 50 11.51 -7.25 18.56
C PHE A 50 11.59 -6.61 17.18
N SER A 51 11.61 -7.44 16.13
CA SER A 51 11.66 -6.95 14.75
C SER A 51 10.26 -6.68 14.21
N TYR A 52 9.96 -5.41 13.90
CA TYR A 52 8.67 -5.00 13.33
C TYR A 52 8.81 -3.73 12.47
N VAL A 53 7.81 -3.50 11.60
CA VAL A 53 7.67 -2.20 10.92
C VAL A 53 6.72 -1.31 11.74
N PRO A 54 7.14 -0.09 12.09
CA PRO A 54 6.35 0.77 12.96
C PRO A 54 5.25 1.51 12.20
N TYR A 55 4.02 0.99 12.27
CA TYR A 55 2.79 1.65 11.81
C TYR A 55 2.04 2.33 12.96
N GLY A 56 1.10 3.22 12.64
CA GLY A 56 0.28 3.89 13.65
C GLY A 56 -0.75 2.96 14.27
N LEU A 57 -1.25 3.29 15.47
CA LEU A 57 -2.24 2.45 16.16
C LEU A 57 -3.51 2.22 15.33
N ILE A 58 -3.93 3.19 14.52
CA ILE A 58 -5.07 3.07 13.60
C ILE A 58 -4.85 1.92 12.62
N TRP A 59 -3.62 1.77 12.10
CA TRP A 59 -3.30 0.68 11.19
C TRP A 59 -3.46 -0.68 11.86
N TYR A 60 -2.99 -0.81 13.11
CA TYR A 60 -3.17 -2.03 13.90
C TYR A 60 -4.65 -2.30 14.21
N ALA A 61 -5.43 -1.27 14.53
CA ALA A 61 -6.86 -1.40 14.80
C ALA A 61 -7.63 -2.01 13.61
N ILE A 62 -7.19 -1.71 12.38
CA ILE A 62 -7.77 -2.29 11.16
C ILE A 62 -7.21 -3.70 10.89
N ASN A 63 -5.89 -3.87 10.94
CA ASN A 63 -5.26 -5.09 10.43
C ASN A 63 -5.23 -6.27 11.42
N VAL A 64 -5.18 -6.00 12.73
CA VAL A 64 -5.21 -7.05 13.77
C VAL A 64 -6.47 -7.93 13.68
N PRO A 65 -7.71 -7.38 13.64
CA PRO A 65 -8.89 -8.22 13.53
C PRO A 65 -8.89 -9.04 12.24
N ILE A 66 -8.48 -8.45 11.10
CA ILE A 66 -8.42 -9.14 9.81
C ILE A 66 -7.44 -10.31 9.86
N VAL A 67 -6.20 -10.09 10.31
CA VAL A 67 -5.20 -11.16 10.35
C VAL A 67 -5.56 -12.24 11.37
N ARG A 68 -6.26 -11.88 12.45
CA ARG A 68 -6.74 -12.82 13.46
C ARG A 68 -7.79 -13.77 12.89
N THR A 69 -8.68 -13.31 12.01
CA THR A 69 -9.67 -14.18 11.34
C THR A 69 -9.01 -15.30 10.51
N VAL A 70 -7.80 -15.06 10.00
CA VAL A 70 -7.03 -16.02 9.20
C VAL A 70 -5.87 -16.66 9.97
N ARG A 71 -5.92 -16.62 11.31
CA ARG A 71 -4.95 -17.24 12.22
C ARG A 71 -3.49 -16.85 11.90
N TYR A 72 -3.26 -15.57 11.59
CA TYR A 72 -1.92 -15.02 11.31
C TYR A 72 -1.23 -15.64 10.08
N ASN A 73 -1.97 -16.26 9.16
CA ASN A 73 -1.41 -16.72 7.90
C ASN A 73 -1.29 -15.55 6.90
N GLY A 74 -0.05 -15.19 6.54
CA GLY A 74 0.21 -14.06 5.66
C GLY A 74 -0.44 -14.17 4.27
N ARG A 75 -0.51 -15.37 3.69
CA ARG A 75 -1.13 -15.56 2.37
C ARG A 75 -2.64 -15.36 2.43
N PHE A 76 -3.30 -15.97 3.42
CA PHE A 76 -4.74 -15.78 3.62
C PHE A 76 -5.08 -14.35 4.02
N TRP A 77 -4.21 -13.68 4.78
CA TRP A 77 -4.39 -12.27 5.11
C TRP A 77 -4.41 -11.40 3.84
N ILE A 78 -3.42 -11.53 2.95
CA ILE A 78 -3.41 -10.79 1.66
C ILE A 78 -4.65 -11.13 0.83
N THR A 79 -5.09 -12.38 0.85
CA THR A 79 -6.30 -12.83 0.15
C THR A 79 -7.54 -12.10 0.67
N VAL A 80 -7.70 -12.01 1.99
CA VAL A 80 -8.80 -11.27 2.62
C VAL A 80 -8.72 -9.78 2.32
N LEU A 81 -7.52 -9.17 2.35
CA LEU A 81 -7.35 -7.78 1.93
C LEU A 81 -7.82 -7.58 0.47
N ALA A 82 -7.48 -8.48 -0.44
CA ALA A 82 -7.91 -8.41 -1.84
C ALA A 82 -9.44 -8.48 -2.01
N LEU A 83 -10.11 -9.31 -1.19
CA LEU A 83 -11.56 -9.44 -1.21
C LEU A 83 -12.26 -8.21 -0.63
N ILE A 84 -11.75 -7.67 0.48
CA ILE A 84 -12.26 -6.42 1.05
C ILE A 84 -12.09 -5.26 0.05
N ASP A 85 -10.98 -5.24 -0.69
CA ASP A 85 -10.68 -4.18 -1.67
C ASP A 85 -11.72 -4.04 -2.77
N ILE A 86 -12.51 -5.09 -3.07
CA ILE A 86 -13.62 -5.04 -4.03
C ILE A 86 -14.62 -3.94 -3.65
N VAL A 87 -14.91 -3.80 -2.36
CA VAL A 87 -15.86 -2.80 -1.85
C VAL A 87 -15.30 -1.39 -2.07
N PHE A 88 -13.99 -1.20 -1.90
CA PHE A 88 -13.34 0.09 -2.13
C PHE A 88 -13.20 0.42 -3.61
N LEU A 89 -13.00 -0.58 -4.48
CA LEU A 89 -13.02 -0.40 -5.94
C LEU A 89 -14.41 0.04 -6.42
N TYR A 90 -15.46 -0.60 -5.91
CA TYR A 90 -16.84 -0.19 -6.15
C TYR A 90 -17.08 1.24 -5.68
N TYR A 91 -16.69 1.55 -4.44
CA TYR A 91 -16.87 2.87 -3.86
C TYR A 91 -16.13 3.96 -4.65
N ALA A 92 -14.87 3.71 -5.04
CA ALA A 92 -14.10 4.65 -5.83
C ALA A 92 -14.75 4.94 -7.20
N ASN A 93 -15.30 3.91 -7.85
CA ASN A 93 -16.00 4.11 -9.12
C ASN A 93 -17.25 4.98 -8.97
N GLU A 94 -18.09 4.70 -7.97
CA GLU A 94 -19.38 5.36 -7.83
C GLU A 94 -19.26 6.80 -7.26
N PHE A 95 -18.27 7.07 -6.41
CA PHE A 95 -18.20 8.33 -5.66
C PHE A 95 -17.01 9.23 -5.99
N LEU A 96 -15.93 8.70 -6.57
CA LEU A 96 -14.73 9.47 -6.91
C LEU A 96 -14.51 9.60 -8.43
N GLY A 97 -15.40 9.03 -9.23
CA GLY A 97 -15.32 9.09 -10.69
C GLY A 97 -14.23 8.19 -11.28
N PHE A 98 -14.24 8.13 -12.62
CA PHE A 98 -13.45 7.16 -13.36
C PHE A 98 -11.94 7.38 -13.28
N THR A 99 -11.49 8.64 -13.24
CA THR A 99 -10.05 8.97 -13.16
C THR A 99 -9.43 8.47 -11.85
N VAL A 100 -10.05 8.80 -10.71
CA VAL A 100 -9.60 8.31 -9.40
C VAL A 100 -9.72 6.79 -9.32
N PHE A 101 -10.80 6.22 -9.85
CA PHE A 101 -10.96 4.76 -9.93
C PHE A 101 -9.80 4.08 -10.66
N LEU A 102 -9.40 4.56 -11.84
CA LEU A 102 -8.26 4.01 -12.58
C LEU A 102 -6.94 4.17 -11.81
N ALA A 103 -6.69 5.35 -11.22
CA ALA A 103 -5.50 5.56 -10.39
C ALA A 103 -5.49 4.59 -9.20
N TYR A 104 -6.65 4.36 -8.58
CA TYR A 104 -6.79 3.44 -7.47
C TYR A 104 -6.60 1.97 -7.89
N VAL A 105 -7.13 1.56 -9.04
CA VAL A 105 -6.87 0.23 -9.62
C VAL A 105 -5.37 0.00 -9.77
N MET A 106 -4.63 0.95 -10.34
CA MET A 106 -3.20 0.81 -10.60
C MET A 106 -2.38 0.81 -9.32
N ILE A 107 -2.54 1.84 -8.48
CA ILE A 107 -1.81 2.01 -7.22
C ILE A 107 -2.17 0.90 -6.24
N GLY A 108 -3.47 0.66 -6.03
CA GLY A 108 -4.00 -0.37 -5.14
C GLY A 108 -3.55 -1.76 -5.54
N THR A 109 -3.52 -2.09 -6.85
CA THR A 109 -2.98 -3.39 -7.30
C THR A 109 -1.50 -3.50 -7.00
N PHE A 110 -0.69 -2.48 -7.36
CA PHE A 110 0.74 -2.53 -7.10
C PHE A 110 1.04 -2.72 -5.62
N GLN A 111 0.36 -1.94 -4.77
CA GLN A 111 0.54 -2.02 -3.33
C GLN A 111 0.05 -3.35 -2.76
N LEU A 112 -1.11 -3.86 -3.16
CA LEU A 112 -1.58 -5.17 -2.69
C LEU A 112 -0.59 -6.29 -3.03
N LEU A 113 0.03 -6.25 -4.22
CA LEU A 113 0.93 -7.30 -4.66
C LEU A 113 2.37 -7.17 -4.13
N ARG A 114 2.80 -5.97 -3.69
CA ARG A 114 4.19 -5.69 -3.27
C ARG A 114 4.33 -5.24 -1.83
N ALA A 115 3.37 -4.49 -1.33
CA ALA A 115 3.32 -3.91 0.01
C ALA A 115 1.88 -4.00 0.58
N PRO A 116 1.31 -5.21 0.76
CA PRO A 116 -0.11 -5.41 1.08
C PRO A 116 -0.54 -4.75 2.39
N TRP A 117 0.40 -4.53 3.31
CA TRP A 117 0.17 -3.75 4.53
C TRP A 117 -0.28 -2.31 4.25
N ASN A 118 -0.05 -1.74 3.05
CA ASN A 118 -0.57 -0.42 2.70
C ASN A 118 -2.02 -0.44 2.22
N ALA A 119 -2.63 -1.61 1.96
CA ALA A 119 -4.00 -1.71 1.43
C ALA A 119 -5.01 -0.96 2.32
N SER A 120 -4.95 -1.19 3.63
CA SER A 120 -5.81 -0.50 4.61
C SER A 120 -5.61 1.01 4.66
N ILE A 121 -4.43 1.51 4.29
CA ILE A 121 -4.15 2.95 4.22
C ILE A 121 -4.78 3.53 2.96
N ASN A 122 -4.72 2.81 1.83
CA ASN A 122 -5.45 3.24 0.65
C ASN A 122 -6.96 3.28 0.91
N TRP A 123 -7.51 2.32 1.66
CA TRP A 123 -8.92 2.34 2.05
C TRP A 123 -9.30 3.60 2.79
N LEU A 124 -8.47 4.03 3.76
CA LEU A 124 -8.67 5.30 4.44
C LEU A 124 -8.66 6.47 3.43
N ILE A 125 -7.71 6.50 2.49
CA ILE A 125 -7.68 7.54 1.46
C ILE A 125 -8.98 7.56 0.63
N ILE A 126 -9.44 6.39 0.17
CA ILE A 126 -10.64 6.27 -0.65
C ILE A 126 -11.94 6.62 0.10
N LEU A 127 -11.98 6.49 1.42
CA LEU A 127 -13.13 6.87 2.25
C LEU A 127 -13.27 8.39 2.47
N ALA A 128 -12.36 9.21 1.94
CA ALA A 128 -12.38 10.66 2.08
C ALA A 128 -13.72 11.35 1.74
N PRO A 129 -14.52 10.90 0.74
CA PRO A 129 -15.82 11.52 0.48
C PRO A 129 -16.85 11.30 1.59
N ILE A 130 -16.68 10.26 2.43
CA ILE A 130 -17.52 10.07 3.63
C ILE A 130 -17.16 11.12 4.69
N SER A 131 -15.87 11.34 4.88
CA SER A 131 -15.35 12.35 5.81
C SER A 131 -13.91 12.69 5.48
N TRP A 132 -13.62 13.99 5.43
CA TRP A 132 -12.27 14.51 5.26
C TRP A 132 -11.27 13.99 6.31
N ILE A 133 -11.77 13.60 7.49
CA ILE A 133 -10.95 13.02 8.57
C ILE A 133 -10.19 11.80 8.07
N PHE A 134 -10.73 11.00 7.14
CA PHE A 134 -10.02 9.84 6.62
C PHE A 134 -8.72 10.19 5.87
N LEU A 135 -8.63 11.38 5.25
CA LEU A 135 -7.38 11.89 4.69
C LEU A 135 -6.36 12.26 5.77
N LEU A 136 -6.78 12.63 6.98
CA LEU A 136 -5.87 12.76 8.11
C LEU A 136 -5.49 11.39 8.71
N LEU A 137 -6.44 10.45 8.78
CA LEU A 137 -6.17 9.14 9.35
C LEU A 137 -5.19 8.32 8.50
N ALA A 138 -5.17 8.50 7.19
CA ALA A 138 -4.22 7.81 6.30
C ALA A 138 -2.74 8.05 6.66
N PRO A 139 -2.23 9.30 6.76
CA PRO A 139 -0.86 9.55 7.22
C PRO A 139 -0.67 9.12 8.69
N ILE A 140 -1.65 9.34 9.57
CA ILE A 140 -1.57 8.89 10.97
C ILE A 140 -1.41 7.36 11.06
N ALA A 141 -2.07 6.60 10.20
CA ALA A 141 -1.94 5.15 10.12
C ALA A 141 -0.57 4.72 9.55
N LYS A 142 0.02 5.53 8.64
CA LYS A 142 1.31 5.22 8.04
C LYS A 142 2.49 5.47 8.98
N PHE A 143 2.43 6.57 9.75
CA PHE A 143 3.47 6.93 10.71
C PHE A 143 3.19 6.27 12.07
N PRO A 144 4.21 6.09 12.94
CA PRO A 144 4.07 5.43 14.25
C PRO A 144 3.34 6.28 15.30
N VAL A 145 2.27 6.96 14.89
CA VAL A 145 1.44 7.78 15.78
C VAL A 145 0.70 6.86 16.75
N GLY A 146 0.78 7.20 18.04
CA GLY A 146 0.24 6.40 19.13
C GLY A 146 1.17 5.29 19.63
N LEU A 147 2.37 5.12 19.05
CA LEU A 147 3.41 4.25 19.59
C LEU A 147 4.40 5.04 20.46
N PRO A 148 5.18 4.36 21.34
CA PRO A 148 6.22 5.00 22.13
C PRO A 148 7.19 5.82 21.26
N VAL A 149 7.64 6.99 21.75
CA VAL A 149 8.49 7.93 21.00
C VAL A 149 9.79 7.26 20.53
N GLN A 150 10.29 6.28 21.28
CA GLN A 150 11.50 5.53 20.93
C GLN A 150 11.36 4.77 19.60
N VAL A 151 10.15 4.40 19.20
CA VAL A 151 9.84 3.72 17.93
C VAL A 151 10.05 4.64 16.71
N TRP A 152 9.94 5.96 16.89
CA TRP A 152 10.10 6.93 15.79
C TRP A 152 11.50 6.90 15.18
N ARG A 153 12.53 6.63 16.00
CA ARG A 153 13.93 6.48 15.53
C ARG A 153 14.11 5.34 14.53
N TYR A 154 13.31 4.28 14.64
CA TYR A 154 13.31 3.17 13.66
C TYR A 154 12.60 3.55 12.36
N THR A 155 11.60 4.43 12.44
CA THR A 155 10.81 4.87 11.29
C THR A 155 11.65 5.71 10.34
N GLU A 156 12.44 6.66 10.86
CA GLU A 156 13.36 7.47 10.06
C GLU A 156 14.35 6.61 9.26
N ARG A 157 14.90 5.57 9.89
CA ARG A 157 15.78 4.60 9.21
C ARG A 157 15.03 3.74 8.19
N ALA A 158 13.77 3.41 8.45
CA ALA A 158 12.95 2.57 7.57
C ALA A 158 12.48 3.30 6.31
N VAL A 159 12.24 4.62 6.36
CA VAL A 159 11.81 5.42 5.19
C VAL A 159 12.89 5.43 4.09
N GLY A 160 14.17 5.48 4.48
CA GLY A 160 15.31 5.44 3.56
C GLY A 160 15.75 4.03 3.13
N HIS A 161 15.18 2.97 3.70
CA HIS A 161 15.63 1.60 3.45
C HIS A 161 14.93 0.97 2.24
N GLN A 162 15.68 0.28 1.36
CA GLN A 162 15.21 -0.62 0.29
C GLN A 162 13.86 -0.28 -0.38
N HIS A 163 13.87 0.55 -1.43
CA HIS A 163 12.69 0.90 -2.27
C HIS A 163 11.44 1.38 -1.53
N ASN A 164 11.49 1.61 -0.21
CA ASN A 164 10.32 1.98 0.59
C ASN A 164 9.76 3.35 0.17
N TYR A 165 10.61 4.23 -0.38
CA TYR A 165 10.19 5.48 -1.03
C TYR A 165 9.15 5.28 -2.14
N ILE A 166 9.15 4.14 -2.84
CA ILE A 166 8.13 3.81 -3.84
C ILE A 166 6.77 3.61 -3.17
N TYR A 167 6.75 2.82 -2.09
CA TYR A 167 5.51 2.52 -1.36
C TYR A 167 4.93 3.74 -0.66
N PHE A 168 5.79 4.60 -0.09
CA PHE A 168 5.39 5.89 0.47
C PHE A 168 4.93 6.87 -0.61
N GLY A 169 5.67 6.98 -1.71
CA GLY A 169 5.32 7.87 -2.81
C GLY A 169 3.98 7.52 -3.43
N LEU A 170 3.68 6.23 -3.64
CA LEU A 170 2.40 5.81 -4.20
C LEU A 170 1.22 6.11 -3.27
N LEU A 171 1.41 5.98 -1.95
CA LEU A 171 0.40 6.41 -0.97
C LEU A 171 0.17 7.92 -1.03
N GLY A 172 1.24 8.72 -1.03
CA GLY A 172 1.15 10.17 -1.16
C GLY A 172 0.52 10.61 -2.48
N THR A 173 0.82 9.89 -3.56
CA THR A 173 0.23 10.11 -4.89
C THR A 173 -1.28 9.90 -4.86
N LEU A 174 -1.74 8.75 -4.35
CA LEU A 174 -3.17 8.48 -4.23
C LEU A 174 -3.86 9.51 -3.32
N TRP A 175 -3.23 9.85 -2.19
CA TRP A 175 -3.72 10.87 -1.27
C TRP A 175 -3.91 12.21 -1.97
N LEU A 176 -2.91 12.67 -2.73
CA LEU A 176 -2.98 13.91 -3.49
C LEU A 176 -4.05 13.88 -4.58
N ILE A 177 -4.22 12.75 -5.26
CA ILE A 177 -5.27 12.59 -6.29
C ILE A 177 -6.65 12.76 -5.66
N VAL A 178 -6.94 12.04 -4.57
CA VAL A 178 -8.24 12.11 -3.89
C VAL A 178 -8.45 13.48 -3.24
N PHE A 179 -7.43 14.06 -2.60
CA PHE A 179 -7.50 15.41 -2.06
C PHE A 179 -7.80 16.44 -3.16
N ASN A 180 -7.12 16.36 -4.31
CA ASN A 180 -7.39 17.25 -5.43
C ASN A 180 -8.81 17.08 -5.99
N HIS A 181 -9.27 15.84 -6.15
CA HIS A 181 -10.62 15.54 -6.60
C HIS A 181 -11.70 16.17 -5.71
N LEU A 182 -11.50 16.16 -4.39
CA LEU A 182 -12.48 16.67 -3.42
C LEU A 182 -12.44 18.18 -3.21
N TYR A 183 -11.28 18.82 -3.35
CA TYR A 183 -11.09 20.21 -2.91
C TYR A 183 -10.67 21.19 -4.02
N PHE A 184 -10.34 20.72 -5.22
CA PHE A 184 -9.96 21.59 -6.35
C PHE A 184 -10.96 21.50 -7.50
N LEU A 185 -10.85 22.46 -8.43
CA LEU A 185 -11.73 22.57 -9.59
C LEU A 185 -11.62 21.36 -10.52
N PRO A 186 -12.74 20.88 -11.09
CA PRO A 186 -12.76 19.85 -12.12
C PRO A 186 -11.88 20.29 -13.31
N GLY A 187 -10.82 19.52 -13.59
CA GLY A 187 -9.85 19.81 -14.67
C GLY A 187 -8.38 19.88 -14.21
N LEU A 188 -8.13 20.39 -13.00
CA LEU A 188 -6.79 20.29 -12.39
C LEU A 188 -6.45 18.85 -11.98
N GLU A 189 -7.46 18.08 -11.58
CA GLU A 189 -7.32 16.68 -11.18
C GLU A 189 -6.68 15.82 -12.30
N SER A 190 -7.22 15.89 -13.52
CA SER A 190 -6.70 15.10 -14.65
C SER A 190 -5.24 15.45 -14.96
N LEU A 191 -4.88 16.73 -14.88
CA LEU A 191 -3.49 17.18 -15.08
C LEU A 191 -2.57 16.67 -13.96
N VAL A 192 -3.02 16.69 -12.70
CA VAL A 192 -2.28 16.14 -11.57
C VAL A 192 -2.07 14.64 -11.73
N VAL A 193 -3.11 13.89 -12.09
CA VAL A 193 -3.03 12.44 -12.32
C VAL A 193 -2.07 12.11 -13.47
N ILE A 194 -2.18 12.82 -14.60
CA ILE A 194 -1.28 12.63 -15.74
C ILE A 194 0.16 12.99 -15.38
N GLY A 195 0.38 14.13 -14.73
CA GLY A 195 1.71 14.59 -14.31
C GLY A 195 2.38 13.60 -13.35
N LEU A 196 1.64 13.14 -12.33
CA LEU A 196 2.12 12.12 -11.41
C LEU A 196 2.37 10.79 -12.13
N GLY A 197 1.53 10.41 -13.08
CA GLY A 197 1.72 9.25 -13.93
C GLY A 197 3.04 9.28 -14.71
N ILE A 198 3.36 10.42 -15.33
CA ILE A 198 4.63 10.63 -16.04
C ILE A 198 5.83 10.48 -15.10
N VAL A 199 5.76 11.11 -13.91
CA VAL A 199 6.82 11.00 -12.89
C VAL A 199 7.04 9.55 -12.48
N TRP A 200 5.98 8.77 -12.25
CA TRP A 200 6.08 7.36 -11.91
C TRP A 200 6.63 6.50 -13.05
N CYS A 201 6.23 6.76 -14.30
CA CYS A 201 6.80 6.10 -15.47
C CYS A 201 8.33 6.28 -15.52
N CYS A 202 8.83 7.49 -15.28
CA CYS A 202 10.26 7.77 -15.22
C CYS A 202 10.94 7.02 -14.05
N ILE A 203 10.37 7.06 -12.84
CA ILE A 203 10.92 6.38 -11.67
C ILE A 203 10.98 4.86 -11.88
N PHE A 204 9.90 4.26 -12.38
CA PHE A 204 9.86 2.81 -12.64
C PHE A 204 10.78 2.41 -13.80
N GLY A 205 10.85 3.23 -14.85
CA GLY A 205 11.80 3.03 -15.96
C GLY A 205 13.25 3.02 -15.47
N TYR A 206 13.62 4.02 -14.64
CA TYR A 206 14.93 4.09 -14.01
C TYR A 206 15.21 2.86 -13.13
N ALA A 207 14.30 2.52 -12.21
CA ALA A 207 14.47 1.38 -11.32
C ALA A 207 14.58 0.04 -12.06
N TYR A 208 13.88 -0.10 -13.19
CA TYR A 208 13.99 -1.27 -14.07
C TYR A 208 15.37 -1.36 -14.73
N LEU A 209 15.84 -0.25 -15.32
CA LEU A 209 17.16 -0.17 -15.94
C LEU A 209 18.28 -0.43 -14.93
N GLU A 210 18.20 0.18 -13.75
CA GLU A 210 19.18 -0.02 -12.67
C GLU A 210 19.27 -1.50 -12.26
N ARG A 211 18.13 -2.17 -12.09
CA ARG A 211 18.09 -3.62 -11.78
C ARG A 211 18.69 -4.46 -12.90
N ARG A 212 18.44 -4.11 -14.16
CA ARG A 212 18.99 -4.83 -15.32
C ARG A 212 20.51 -4.71 -15.36
N VAL A 213 21.05 -3.50 -15.14
CA VAL A 213 22.50 -3.24 -15.08
C VAL A 213 23.16 -3.99 -13.93
N LYS A 214 22.56 -3.98 -12.73
CA LYS A 214 23.09 -4.73 -11.57
C LYS A 214 23.15 -6.24 -11.83
N ARG A 215 22.11 -6.80 -12.48
CA ARG A 215 22.11 -8.22 -12.87
C ARG A 215 23.22 -8.53 -13.87
N GLN A 216 23.39 -7.71 -14.90
CA GLN A 216 24.46 -7.88 -15.90
C GLN A 216 25.86 -7.83 -15.27
N LYS A 217 26.10 -6.90 -14.33
CA LYS A 217 27.37 -6.82 -13.59
C LYS A 217 27.60 -8.04 -12.69
N SER A 218 26.56 -8.61 -12.08
CA SER A 218 26.70 -9.83 -11.26
C SER A 218 26.99 -11.09 -12.09
N THR A 219 26.60 -11.11 -13.36
CA THR A 219 26.83 -12.23 -14.28
C THR A 219 28.15 -12.13 -15.06
N ALA A 220 28.77 -10.95 -15.10
CA ALA A 220 30.12 -10.79 -15.62
C ALA A 220 31.11 -11.25 -14.53
N LYS A 221 31.62 -12.48 -14.65
CA LYS A 221 32.75 -12.95 -13.84
C LYS A 221 33.93 -11.96 -13.96
N PRO A 222 34.73 -11.74 -12.91
CA PRO A 222 36.01 -11.04 -13.06
C PRO A 222 36.87 -11.81 -14.07
N PRO A 223 37.65 -11.13 -14.93
CA PRO A 223 38.71 -11.81 -15.68
C PRO A 223 39.69 -12.41 -14.66
N GLU A 224 39.97 -13.71 -14.83
CA GLU A 224 41.05 -14.44 -14.14
C GLU A 224 42.42 -13.88 -14.55
#